data_AF-A0A1I8HLI4-F1
#
_entry.id   AF-A0A1I8HLI4-F1
#
_cell.length_a   1.000
_cell.length_b   1.000
_cell.length_c   1.000
_cell.angle_alpha   90.00
_cell.angle_beta   90.00
_cell.angle_gamma   90.00
#
_symmetry.space_group_name_H-M   'P 1'
#
loop_
_entity.id
_entity.type
_entity.pdbx_description
1 polymer ?
#
loop_
_entity_poly.entity_id
_entity_poly.type
_entity_poly.pdbx_seq_one_letter_code
_entity_poly.pdbx_strand_id
1 'polypeptide(L)'
;MKEAAELVVHSGNWSEMIRRLRAMLLLPNSSSVLTATERQFNVSGREDCINSYIVQQFIENCNCLPSILPVKVDLFDQYSYCFDAKDIGNLSIDLETRYNEQVSRINQYEFEAMKRCQSPCRTDGYSVRPLPSKKELESLQNRLARLTVQAWTSSSQEITEEEAYPTKNLVADI
;
A
#
# COMPACT_ATOMS: atom_id res chain seq x y z
N MET A 1 10.54 -29.21 17.15
CA MET A 1 10.01 -28.58 15.90
C MET A 1 10.01 -29.51 14.69
N LYS A 2 10.91 -30.51 14.57
CA LYS A 2 10.87 -31.47 13.45
C LYS A 2 9.58 -32.32 13.42
N GLU A 3 9.05 -32.72 14.59
CA GLU A 3 7.83 -33.57 14.67
C GLU A 3 6.52 -32.85 14.30
N ALA A 4 6.44 -31.51 14.41
CA ALA A 4 5.20 -30.78 14.14
C ALA A 4 4.96 -30.52 12.64
N ALA A 5 6.03 -30.46 11.84
CA ALA A 5 5.94 -30.23 10.40
C ALA A 5 5.42 -31.47 9.65
N GLU A 6 5.76 -32.67 10.10
CA GLU A 6 5.32 -33.93 9.48
C GLU A 6 3.81 -34.19 9.64
N LEU A 7 3.20 -33.67 10.71
CA LEU A 7 1.76 -33.79 10.99
C LEU A 7 0.87 -32.89 10.11
N VAL A 8 1.43 -31.87 9.46
CA VAL A 8 0.66 -30.90 8.63
C VAL A 8 0.52 -31.40 7.19
N VAL A 9 1.44 -32.23 6.71
CA VAL A 9 1.51 -32.66 5.30
C VAL A 9 0.48 -33.74 4.93
N HIS A 10 -0.10 -34.45 5.92
CA HIS A 10 -0.98 -35.60 5.68
C HIS A 10 -2.49 -35.34 5.86
N SER A 11 -2.94 -34.09 6.08
CA SER A 11 -4.37 -33.80 6.22
C SER A 11 -4.98 -33.31 4.91
N GLY A 12 -5.87 -34.10 4.29
CA GLY A 12 -6.62 -33.71 3.09
C GLY A 12 -7.65 -32.59 3.29
N ASN A 13 -7.75 -32.03 4.51
CA ASN A 13 -8.66 -30.94 4.84
C ASN A 13 -7.88 -29.62 4.99
N TRP A 14 -7.86 -28.83 3.92
CA TRP A 14 -7.15 -27.55 3.84
C TRP A 14 -7.56 -26.55 4.93
N SER A 15 -8.83 -26.53 5.32
CA SER A 15 -9.34 -25.61 6.34
C SER A 15 -8.72 -25.91 7.71
N GLU A 16 -8.57 -27.20 8.04
CA GLU A 16 -7.94 -27.64 9.27
C GLU A 16 -6.43 -27.38 9.27
N MET A 17 -5.78 -27.52 8.11
CA MET A 17 -4.37 -27.20 7.92
C MET A 17 -4.08 -25.71 8.13
N ILE A 18 -4.91 -24.84 7.55
CA ILE A 18 -4.83 -23.37 7.74
C ILE A 18 -5.10 -23.01 9.20
N ARG A 19 -6.08 -23.65 9.84
CA ARG A 19 -6.39 -23.41 11.27
C ARG A 19 -5.20 -23.75 12.16
N ARG A 20 -4.52 -24.87 11.90
CA ARG A 20 -3.32 -25.30 12.65
C ARG A 20 -2.12 -24.40 12.41
N LEU A 21 -1.89 -23.98 11.16
CA LEU A 21 -0.85 -23.01 10.83
C LEU A 21 -1.08 -21.67 11.51
N ARG A 22 -2.32 -21.16 11.51
CA ARG A 22 -2.69 -19.95 12.27
C ARG A 22 -2.44 -20.13 13.77
N ALA A 23 -2.86 -21.25 14.35
CA ALA A 23 -2.63 -21.53 15.77
C ALA A 23 -1.12 -21.58 16.10
N MET A 24 -0.29 -22.16 15.24
CA MET A 24 1.16 -22.20 15.44
C MET A 24 1.85 -20.84 15.25
N LEU A 25 1.35 -20.00 14.34
CA LEU A 25 1.84 -18.62 14.17
C LEU A 25 1.43 -17.70 15.33
N LEU A 26 0.32 -18.02 16.00
CA LEU A 26 -0.18 -17.29 17.17
C LEU A 26 0.44 -17.77 18.50
N LEU A 27 1.22 -18.86 18.49
CA LEU A 27 1.98 -19.26 19.68
C LEU A 27 3.04 -18.19 19.97
N PRO A 28 3.00 -17.54 21.14
CA PRO A 28 3.88 -16.44 21.45
C PRO A 28 5.28 -17.00 21.74
N ASN A 29 6.13 -17.06 20.72
CA ASN A 29 7.56 -17.20 20.96
C ASN A 29 8.10 -15.85 21.44
N SER A 30 8.08 -15.72 22.77
CA SER A 30 8.97 -14.90 23.61
C SER A 30 9.35 -13.51 23.10
N SER A 31 8.83 -12.49 23.79
CA SER A 31 9.35 -11.12 23.82
C SER A 31 9.24 -10.29 22.53
N SER A 32 8.01 -10.07 22.07
CA SER A 32 7.72 -8.80 21.40
C SER A 32 6.60 -8.09 22.15
N VAL A 33 7.00 -7.07 22.92
CA VAL A 33 6.14 -5.93 23.25
C VAL A 33 5.88 -5.20 21.93
N LEU A 34 5.07 -5.80 21.08
CA LEU A 34 4.46 -5.17 19.94
C LEU A 34 3.00 -5.55 20.08
N THR A 35 2.32 -4.86 20.99
CA THR A 35 0.89 -4.65 20.87
C THR A 35 0.65 -4.24 19.44
N ALA A 36 0.00 -5.13 18.67
CA ALA A 36 -0.54 -4.86 17.36
C ALA A 36 -1.58 -3.76 17.55
N THR A 37 -1.08 -2.55 17.73
CA THR A 37 -1.87 -1.34 17.65
C THR A 37 -2.19 -1.32 16.18
N GLU A 38 -3.45 -1.52 15.85
CA GLU A 38 -3.99 -1.30 14.52
C GLU A 38 -3.72 0.17 14.20
N ARG A 39 -2.49 0.47 13.75
CA ARG A 39 -2.07 1.80 13.37
C ARG A 39 -2.80 2.05 12.08
N GLN A 40 -3.97 2.66 12.18
CA GLN A 40 -4.53 3.41 11.06
C GLN A 40 -3.54 4.54 10.78
N PHE A 41 -2.67 4.32 9.81
CA PHE A 41 -1.82 5.36 9.26
C PHE A 41 -2.71 6.26 8.42
N ASN A 42 -3.42 7.17 9.08
CA ASN A 42 -4.16 8.22 8.39
C ASN A 42 -3.15 9.30 7.96
N VAL A 43 -2.29 8.94 7.03
CA VAL A 43 -1.34 9.85 6.40
C VAL A 43 -1.89 10.06 5.01
N SER A 44 -2.77 11.05 4.84
CA SER A 44 -3.19 11.50 3.52
C SER A 44 -1.95 12.06 2.82
N GLY A 45 -1.25 11.19 2.09
CA GLY A 45 0.03 11.50 1.49
C GLY A 45 -0.14 12.41 0.28
N ARG A 46 0.97 12.99 -0.18
CA ARG A 46 1.02 13.66 -1.50
C ARG A 46 0.56 12.72 -2.62
N GLU A 47 0.88 11.43 -2.49
CA GLU A 47 0.46 10.37 -3.41
C GLU A 47 -1.05 10.18 -3.42
N ASP A 48 -1.73 10.23 -2.27
CA ASP A 48 -3.20 10.12 -2.22
C ASP A 48 -3.90 11.30 -2.91
N CYS A 49 -3.32 12.51 -2.78
CA CYS A 49 -3.78 13.69 -3.50
C CYS A 49 -3.61 13.51 -5.02
N ILE A 50 -2.44 13.03 -5.46
CA ILE A 50 -2.15 12.77 -6.87
C ILE A 50 -3.10 11.71 -7.42
N ASN A 51 -3.25 10.58 -6.72
CA ASN A 51 -4.17 9.51 -7.11
C ASN A 51 -5.61 10.01 -7.21
N SER A 52 -6.07 10.80 -6.22
CA SER A 52 -7.42 11.39 -6.23
C SER A 52 -7.61 12.32 -7.44
N TYR A 53 -6.58 13.11 -7.79
CA TYR A 53 -6.63 13.97 -8.98
C TYR A 53 -6.76 13.14 -10.27
N ILE A 54 -5.97 12.08 -10.42
CA ILE A 54 -6.03 11.23 -11.61
C ILE A 54 -7.40 10.54 -11.70
N VAL A 55 -7.90 9.95 -10.61
CA VAL A 55 -9.25 9.34 -10.56
C VAL A 55 -10.32 10.35 -10.96
N GLN A 56 -10.21 11.60 -10.50
CA GLN A 56 -11.12 12.67 -10.87
C GLN A 56 -11.12 12.95 -12.38
N GLN A 57 -9.96 12.89 -13.05
CA GLN A 57 -9.89 13.03 -14.51
C GLN A 57 -10.65 11.90 -15.25
N PHE A 58 -10.62 10.67 -14.74
CA PHE A 58 -11.43 9.58 -15.29
C PHE A 58 -12.93 9.80 -15.06
N ILE A 59 -13.32 10.29 -13.87
CA ILE A 59 -14.72 10.61 -13.58
C ILE A 59 -15.22 11.72 -14.52
N GLU A 60 -14.46 12.80 -14.70
CA GLU A 60 -14.85 13.94 -15.53
C GLU A 60 -14.99 13.59 -17.01
N ASN A 61 -14.12 12.71 -17.54
CA ASN A 61 -14.07 12.40 -18.97
C ASN A 61 -14.83 11.12 -19.36
N CYS A 62 -14.97 10.16 -18.44
CA CYS A 62 -15.58 8.85 -18.70
C CYS A 62 -16.79 8.56 -17.83
N ASN A 63 -17.06 9.36 -16.78
CA ASN A 63 -18.16 9.15 -15.84
C ASN A 63 -18.14 7.77 -15.16
N CYS A 64 -16.95 7.25 -14.89
CA CYS A 64 -16.73 5.92 -14.30
C CYS A 64 -15.40 5.86 -13.55
N LEU A 65 -15.23 4.84 -12.72
CA LEU A 65 -14.03 4.63 -11.91
C LEU A 65 -12.99 3.76 -12.65
N PRO A 66 -11.71 4.17 -12.65
CA PRO A 66 -10.64 3.35 -13.23
C PRO A 66 -10.28 2.18 -12.33
N SER A 67 -10.12 0.98 -12.92
CA SER A 67 -9.73 -0.23 -12.19
C SER A 67 -8.23 -0.35 -11.94
N ILE A 68 -7.42 0.43 -12.68
CA ILE A 68 -5.96 0.42 -12.60
C ILE A 68 -5.39 1.31 -11.49
N LEU A 69 -6.23 2.11 -10.82
CA LEU A 69 -5.83 3.02 -9.76
C LEU A 69 -6.49 2.66 -8.43
N PRO A 70 -5.83 2.94 -7.29
CA PRO A 70 -6.50 2.94 -6.00
C PRO A 70 -7.62 3.99 -5.98
N VAL A 71 -8.85 3.56 -5.74
CA VAL A 71 -10.02 4.44 -5.67
C VAL A 71 -10.53 4.46 -4.23
N LYS A 72 -10.87 5.66 -3.74
CA LYS A 72 -11.44 5.82 -2.40
C LYS A 72 -12.86 5.25 -2.34
N VAL A 73 -13.16 4.62 -1.21
CA VAL A 73 -14.40 3.83 -1.01
C VAL A 73 -15.65 4.72 -1.06
N ASP A 74 -15.55 6.00 -0.69
CA ASP A 74 -16.64 6.98 -0.72
C ASP A 74 -17.15 7.28 -2.14
N LEU A 75 -16.36 6.98 -3.17
CA LEU A 75 -16.77 7.16 -4.57
C LEU A 75 -17.62 5.99 -5.09
N PHE A 76 -17.66 4.85 -4.39
CA PHE A 76 -18.34 3.64 -4.87
C PHE A 76 -19.87 3.74 -4.81
N ASP A 77 -20.40 4.64 -3.97
CA ASP A 77 -21.84 4.89 -3.90
C ASP A 77 -22.34 5.76 -5.08
N GLN A 78 -21.43 6.47 -5.75
CA GLN A 78 -21.76 7.46 -6.78
C GLN A 78 -21.39 6.99 -8.19
N TYR A 79 -20.34 6.20 -8.32
CA TYR A 79 -19.79 5.79 -9.61
C TYR A 79 -19.53 4.28 -9.64
N SER A 80 -19.75 3.69 -10.82
CA SER A 80 -19.36 2.31 -11.10
C SER A 80 -18.00 2.27 -11.80
N TYR A 81 -17.31 1.13 -11.72
CA TYR A 81 -16.10 0.90 -12.51
C TYR A 81 -16.40 0.98 -14.01
N CYS A 82 -15.44 1.48 -14.78
CA CYS A 82 -15.58 1.61 -16.24
C CYS A 82 -15.82 0.25 -16.93
N PHE A 83 -15.29 -0.83 -16.34
CA PHE A 83 -15.49 -2.19 -16.82
C PHE A 83 -15.84 -3.10 -15.64
N ASP A 84 -17.11 -3.53 -15.57
CA ASP A 84 -17.56 -4.51 -14.60
C ASP A 84 -17.43 -5.92 -15.19
N ALA A 85 -16.80 -6.83 -14.44
CA ALA A 85 -16.69 -8.24 -14.82
C ALA A 85 -18.07 -8.92 -14.97
N LYS A 86 -19.13 -8.36 -14.38
CA LYS A 86 -20.49 -8.86 -14.51
C LYS A 86 -21.18 -8.47 -15.81
N ASP A 87 -20.68 -7.44 -16.52
CA ASP A 87 -21.31 -6.88 -17.73
C ASP A 87 -20.36 -6.87 -18.94
N ILE A 88 -19.50 -7.89 -19.04
CA ILE A 88 -18.54 -8.05 -20.16
C ILE A 88 -19.25 -8.11 -21.52
N GLY A 89 -20.53 -8.49 -21.56
CA GLY A 89 -21.31 -8.59 -22.79
C GLY A 89 -21.69 -7.23 -23.40
N ASN A 90 -21.59 -6.12 -22.66
CA ASN A 90 -22.07 -4.81 -23.07
C ASN A 90 -20.95 -3.74 -23.07
N LEU A 91 -19.76 -4.13 -23.53
CA LEU A 91 -18.61 -3.24 -23.68
C LEU A 91 -18.85 -2.21 -24.80
N SER A 92 -19.02 -0.95 -24.41
CA SER A 92 -19.12 0.18 -25.33
C SER A 92 -17.74 0.55 -25.89
N ILE A 93 -17.60 0.51 -27.22
CA ILE A 93 -16.38 0.92 -27.94
C ILE A 93 -16.02 2.39 -27.65
N ASP A 94 -17.03 3.26 -27.51
CA ASP A 94 -16.83 4.67 -27.21
C ASP A 94 -16.31 4.89 -25.79
N LEU A 95 -16.76 4.06 -24.84
CA LEU A 95 -16.24 4.08 -23.47
C LEU A 95 -14.80 3.58 -23.44
N GLU A 96 -14.50 2.48 -24.12
CA GLU A 96 -13.15 1.93 -24.22
C GLU A 96 -12.16 2.92 -24.83
N THR A 97 -12.56 3.58 -25.91
CA THR A 97 -11.73 4.59 -26.58
C THR A 97 -11.41 5.77 -25.66
N ARG A 98 -12.43 6.33 -25.00
CA ARG A 98 -12.25 7.44 -24.04
C ARG A 98 -11.39 7.01 -22.84
N TYR A 99 -11.64 5.83 -22.30
CA TYR A 99 -10.86 5.28 -21.18
C TYR A 99 -9.38 5.15 -21.56
N ASN A 100 -9.08 4.55 -22.72
CA ASN A 100 -7.71 4.38 -23.20
C ASN A 100 -7.00 5.72 -23.44
N GLU A 101 -7.74 6.73 -23.91
CA GLU A 101 -7.22 8.09 -24.00
C GLU A 101 -6.81 8.63 -22.63
N GLN A 102 -7.64 8.45 -21.60
CA GLN A 102 -7.30 8.88 -20.23
C GLN A 102 -6.10 8.11 -19.68
N VAL A 103 -6.02 6.80 -19.91
CA VAL A 103 -4.87 5.97 -19.53
C VAL A 103 -3.57 6.50 -20.15
N SER A 104 -3.60 6.90 -21.43
CA SER A 104 -2.42 7.44 -22.11
C SER A 104 -1.93 8.78 -21.51
N ARG A 105 -2.79 9.49 -20.79
CA ARG A 105 -2.52 10.80 -20.19
C ARG A 105 -2.15 10.75 -18.71
N ILE A 106 -2.08 9.56 -18.10
CA ILE A 106 -1.78 9.43 -16.65
C ILE A 106 -0.51 10.18 -16.24
N ASN A 107 0.59 10.02 -16.98
CA ASN A 107 1.84 10.73 -16.68
C ASN A 107 1.70 12.26 -16.72
N GLN A 108 0.85 12.77 -17.62
CA GLN A 108 0.53 14.19 -17.66
C GLN A 108 -0.28 14.61 -16.43
N TYR A 109 -1.29 13.83 -16.05
CA TYR A 109 -2.10 14.09 -14.86
C TYR A 109 -1.28 14.03 -13.59
N GLU A 110 -0.33 13.12 -13.47
CA GLU A 110 0.64 13.08 -12.37
C GLU A 110 1.43 14.40 -12.29
N PHE A 111 1.98 14.88 -13.41
CA PHE A 111 2.75 16.12 -13.43
C PHE A 111 1.89 17.35 -13.06
N GLU A 112 0.66 17.40 -13.54
CA GLU A 112 -0.30 18.45 -13.20
C GLU A 112 -0.70 18.40 -11.71
N ALA A 113 -0.95 17.19 -11.19
CA ALA A 113 -1.26 16.98 -9.78
C ALA A 113 -0.07 17.35 -8.89
N MET A 114 1.16 17.01 -9.27
CA MET A 114 2.37 17.32 -8.50
C MET A 114 2.58 18.82 -8.25
N LYS A 115 2.06 19.69 -9.13
CA LYS A 115 2.09 21.16 -8.95
C LYS A 115 1.06 21.66 -7.95
N ARG A 116 -0.01 20.91 -7.71
CA ARG A 116 -1.13 21.28 -6.83
C ARG A 116 -1.05 20.60 -5.47
N CYS A 117 -0.64 19.33 -5.47
CA CYS A 117 -0.50 18.50 -4.29
C CYS A 117 0.76 18.86 -3.52
N GLN A 118 0.56 19.47 -2.35
CA GLN A 118 1.64 19.83 -1.43
C GLN A 118 2.25 18.57 -0.82
N SER A 119 3.57 18.61 -0.62
CA SER A 119 4.25 17.60 0.19
C SER A 119 3.86 17.78 1.65
N PRO A 120 3.61 16.71 2.42
CA PRO A 120 3.39 16.82 3.84
C PRO A 120 4.67 17.33 4.52
N CYS A 121 4.52 18.20 5.53
CA CYS A 121 5.68 18.71 6.29
C CYS A 121 6.41 17.59 7.04
N ARG A 122 5.66 16.60 7.54
CA ARG A 122 6.21 15.41 8.16
C ARG A 122 6.24 14.26 7.16
N THR A 123 7.42 13.68 6.96
CA THR A 123 7.60 12.46 6.17
C THR A 123 8.35 11.44 7.02
N ASP A 124 7.91 10.18 6.95
CA ASP A 124 8.59 9.05 7.59
C ASP A 124 9.17 8.16 6.48
N GLY A 125 10.49 7.99 6.45
CA GLY A 125 11.18 7.13 5.47
C GLY A 125 11.69 5.84 6.10
N TYR A 126 11.62 4.72 5.36
CA TYR A 126 12.13 3.43 5.81
C TYR A 126 13.19 2.90 4.84
N SER A 127 14.36 2.53 5.37
CA SER A 127 15.37 1.79 4.62
C SER A 127 15.27 0.31 4.95
N VAL A 128 15.13 -0.52 3.91
CA VAL A 128 14.98 -1.98 4.07
C VAL A 128 16.23 -2.67 3.53
N ARG A 129 16.81 -3.57 4.33
CA ARG A 129 17.91 -4.44 3.90
C ARG A 129 17.42 -5.89 3.83
N PRO A 130 17.29 -6.48 2.63
CA PRO A 130 16.95 -7.89 2.52
C PRO A 130 18.14 -8.74 2.97
N LEU A 131 17.90 -9.67 3.87
CA LEU A 131 18.89 -10.69 4.25
C LEU A 131 18.46 -12.03 3.65
N PRO A 132 19.19 -12.56 2.66
CA PRO A 132 18.84 -13.84 2.06
C PRO A 132 19.05 -14.96 3.09
N SER A 133 18.00 -15.74 3.36
CA SER A 133 18.12 -16.97 4.14
C SER A 133 18.75 -18.06 3.27
N LYS A 134 19.97 -18.51 3.61
CA LYS A 134 20.71 -19.60 2.95
C LYS A 134 20.11 -21.00 3.20
N LYS A 135 18.79 -21.18 3.20
CA LYS A 135 18.17 -22.51 3.21
C LYS A 135 17.70 -22.87 1.81
N GLU A 136 18.63 -23.50 1.10
CA GLU A 136 18.44 -24.50 0.05
C GLU A 136 17.11 -24.44 -0.70
N LEU A 137 17.21 -23.81 -1.87
CA LEU A 137 16.25 -23.70 -2.96
C LEU A 137 15.98 -25.04 -3.68
N GLU A 138 16.04 -26.19 -3.01
CA GLU A 138 15.82 -27.50 -3.65
C GLU A 138 14.39 -28.05 -3.44
N SER A 139 13.55 -27.37 -2.65
CA SER A 139 12.16 -27.79 -2.42
C SER A 139 11.17 -26.62 -2.58
N LEU A 140 11.23 -25.92 -3.72
CA LEU A 140 10.24 -24.93 -4.15
C LEU A 140 8.85 -25.56 -4.50
N GLN A 141 8.48 -26.67 -3.86
CA GLN A 141 7.11 -27.20 -3.90
C GLN A 141 6.26 -26.75 -2.70
N ASN A 142 6.87 -26.20 -1.65
CA ASN A 142 6.13 -25.71 -0.48
C ASN A 142 5.96 -24.20 -0.54
N ARG A 143 4.76 -23.76 -0.94
CA ARG A 143 4.29 -22.37 -1.13
C ARG A 143 4.26 -21.50 0.15
N LEU A 144 5.01 -21.87 1.18
CA LEU A 144 5.01 -21.16 2.46
C LEU A 144 6.30 -20.34 2.61
N ALA A 145 6.20 -19.05 2.31
CA ALA A 145 7.26 -18.09 2.61
C ALA A 145 7.06 -17.54 4.02
N ARG A 146 8.10 -17.64 4.86
CA ARG A 146 8.13 -16.95 6.15
C ARG A 146 8.89 -15.64 5.99
N LEU A 147 8.18 -14.51 6.07
CA LEU A 147 8.77 -13.19 6.15
C LEU A 147 8.93 -12.80 7.63
N THR A 148 10.11 -12.32 8.01
CA THR A 148 10.34 -11.72 9.33
C THR A 148 10.86 -10.30 9.12
N VAL A 149 10.18 -9.32 9.71
CA VAL A 149 10.57 -7.91 9.67
C VAL A 149 11.03 -7.51 11.06
N GLN A 150 12.25 -7.00 11.16
CA GLN A 150 12.82 -6.54 12.42
C GLN A 150 13.55 -5.22 12.19
N ALA A 151 13.40 -4.28 13.13
CA ALA A 151 14.18 -3.05 13.13
C ALA A 151 15.67 -3.40 13.33
N TRP A 152 16.53 -2.89 12.45
CA TRP A 152 17.97 -3.13 12.54
C TRP A 152 18.59 -2.48 13.79
N THR A 153 18.07 -1.32 14.19
CA THR A 153 18.45 -0.62 15.43
C THR A 153 17.20 -0.07 16.12
N SER A 154 17.32 0.24 17.41
CA SER A 154 16.25 0.88 18.20
C SER A 154 16.14 2.38 17.97
N SER A 155 17.04 2.99 17.19
CA SER A 155 17.11 4.43 16.96
C SER A 155 16.64 4.77 15.54
N SER A 156 15.72 5.73 15.43
CA SER A 156 15.41 6.41 14.17
C SER A 156 16.36 7.58 13.94
N GLN A 157 16.61 7.92 12.68
CA GLN A 157 17.19 9.20 12.31
C GLN A 157 16.05 10.21 12.12
N GLU A 158 16.17 11.38 12.74
CA GLU A 158 15.23 12.48 12.58
C GLU A 158 15.97 13.65 11.91
N ILE A 159 15.35 14.21 10.87
CA ILE A 159 15.86 15.37 10.15
C ILE A 159 14.79 16.45 10.28
N THR A 160 15.16 17.60 10.83
CA THR A 160 14.28 18.76 11.00
C THR A 160 14.86 19.95 10.23
N GLU A 161 13.99 20.67 9.52
CA GLU A 161 14.32 21.96 8.91
C GLU A 161 13.87 23.07 9.87
N GLU A 162 14.75 24.04 10.13
CA GLU A 162 14.46 25.20 10.97
C GLU A 162 14.60 26.49 10.17
N GLU A 163 13.79 27.49 10.51
CA GLU A 163 13.86 28.81 9.88
C GLU A 163 15.23 29.45 10.14
N ALA A 164 15.91 29.85 9.05
CA ALA A 164 17.20 30.52 9.17
C ALA A 164 17.11 31.86 9.93
N TYR A 165 15.96 32.53 9.89
CA TYR A 165 15.76 33.83 10.52
C TYR A 165 14.35 33.99 11.11
N PRO A 166 14.17 33.66 12.40
CA PRO A 166 12.87 33.71 13.05
C PRO A 166 12.32 35.14 13.23
N THR A 167 11.01 35.30 13.25
CA THR A 167 10.32 36.60 13.39
C THR A 167 10.77 37.42 14.61
N LYS A 168 11.14 36.76 15.72
CA LYS A 168 11.65 37.43 16.92
C LYS A 168 12.94 38.22 16.65
N ASN A 169 13.78 37.74 15.73
CA ASN A 169 15.02 38.43 15.35
C ASN A 169 14.70 39.57 14.38
N LEU A 170 13.74 39.37 13.47
CA LEU A 170 13.28 40.40 12.53
C LEU A 170 12.72 41.63 13.23
N VAL A 171 11.94 41.44 14.30
CA VAL A 171 11.35 42.56 15.07
C VAL A 171 12.41 43.29 15.90
N ALA A 172 13.52 42.64 16.25
CA ALA A 172 14.60 43.26 17.00
C ALA A 172 15.51 44.15 16.13
N ASP A 173 15.54 43.91 14.82
CA ASP A 173 16.41 44.59 13.86
C ASP A 173 15.73 45.76 13.11
N ILE A 174 14.43 46.00 13.34
CA ILE A 174 13.64 47.13 12.78
C ILE A 174 13.51 48.25 13.82
#